data_AF-A0A3L9J8F5-F1
#
_entry.id   AF-A0A3L9J8F5-F1
#
_cell.length_a   1.000
_cell.length_b   1.000
_cell.length_c   1.000
_cell.angle_alpha   90.00
_cell.angle_beta   90.00
_cell.angle_gamma   90.00
#
_symmetry.space_group_name_H-M   'P 1'
#
loop_
_entity.id
_entity.type
_entity.pdbx_description
1 polymer ?
#
loop_
_entity_poly.entity_id
_entity_poly.type
_entity_poly.pdbx_seq_one_letter_code
_entity_poly.pdbx_strand_id
1 'polypeptide(L)' 'IAPEGSDNAFQTSNPKIFAGGDIVRGSDLVVTAIAEGRKAADGIMNWLEV' A
#
# COMPACT_ATOMS: atom_id res chain seq x y z
N ILE A 1 -4.76 -0.19 -9.81
CA ILE A 1 -3.72 -1.00 -9.14
C ILE A 1 -2.95 -0.09 -8.21
N ALA A 2 -2.81 -0.46 -6.95
CA ALA A 2 -2.21 0.34 -5.89
C ALA A 2 -0.68 0.38 -6.05
N PRO A 3 -0.08 1.47 -6.57
CA PRO A 3 1.34 1.49 -6.88
C PRO A 3 2.16 1.72 -5.63
N GLU A 4 3.32 1.07 -5.53
CA GLU A 4 4.24 1.27 -4.41
C GLU A 4 4.96 2.63 -4.48
N GLY A 5 5.31 3.08 -5.69
CA GLY A 5 6.13 4.28 -5.91
C GLY A 5 5.37 5.60 -6.05
N SER A 6 4.13 5.70 -5.57
CA SER A 6 3.37 6.96 -5.54
C SER A 6 3.62 7.75 -4.26
N ASP A 7 3.32 9.05 -4.28
CA ASP A 7 3.40 9.92 -3.08
C ASP A 7 2.63 9.32 -1.90
N ASN A 8 1.42 8.82 -2.16
CA ASN A 8 0.68 7.98 -1.23
C ASN A 8 0.84 6.53 -1.64
N ALA A 9 1.86 5.85 -1.09
CA ALA A 9 2.17 4.47 -1.44
C ALA A 9 0.95 3.56 -1.21
N PHE A 10 0.74 2.60 -2.12
CA PHE A 10 -0.34 1.60 -2.05
C PHE A 10 -1.77 2.17 -2.11
N GLN A 11 -1.93 3.42 -2.55
CA GLN A 11 -3.24 4.03 -2.76
C GLN A 11 -3.90 3.48 -4.04
N THR A 12 -5.16 3.07 -3.93
CA THR A 12 -5.94 2.64 -5.10
C THR A 12 -6.46 3.84 -5.90
N SER A 13 -7.27 3.59 -6.94
CA SER A 13 -7.98 4.68 -7.63
C SER A 13 -9.00 5.40 -6.77
N ASN A 14 -9.43 4.80 -5.65
CA ASN A 14 -10.19 5.50 -4.62
C ASN A 14 -9.21 6.07 -3.58
N PRO A 15 -9.13 7.40 -3.40
CA PRO A 15 -8.15 8.02 -2.49
C PRO A 15 -8.26 7.57 -1.03
N LYS A 16 -9.41 7.07 -0.61
CA LYS A 16 -9.66 6.60 0.76
C LYS A 16 -9.34 5.11 0.96
N ILE A 17 -8.94 4.40 -0.09
CA ILE A 17 -8.71 2.96 -0.06
C ILE A 17 -7.27 2.65 -0.46
N PHE A 18 -6.60 1.87 0.38
CA PHE A 18 -5.23 1.40 0.21
C PHE A 18 -5.22 -0.13 0.16
N ALA A 19 -4.29 -0.71 -0.59
CA ALA A 19 -4.16 -2.15 -0.74
C ALA A 19 -2.69 -2.54 -0.90
N GLY A 20 -2.25 -3.61 -0.26
CA GLY A 20 -0.89 -4.16 -0.35
C GLY A 20 -0.90 -5.68 -0.15
N GLY A 21 0.23 -6.36 -0.39
CA GLY A 21 0.34 -7.81 -0.32
C GLY A 21 -0.22 -8.51 -1.56
N ASP A 22 -0.61 -9.77 -1.37
CA ASP A 22 -1.01 -10.67 -2.45
C ASP A 22 -2.18 -10.16 -3.30
N ILE A 23 -3.05 -9.31 -2.73
CA ILE A 23 -4.18 -8.70 -3.46
C ILE A 23 -3.74 -7.72 -4.55
N VAL A 24 -2.50 -7.20 -4.49
CA VAL A 24 -1.97 -6.21 -5.44
C VAL A 24 -1.08 -6.85 -6.48
N ARG A 25 -0.25 -7.83 -6.09
CA ARG A 25 0.81 -8.40 -6.93
C ARG A 25 0.71 -9.91 -7.17
N GLY A 26 -0.27 -10.58 -6.57
CA GLY A 26 -0.38 -12.05 -6.58
C GLY A 26 0.39 -12.70 -5.44
N SER A 27 0.22 -14.02 -5.29
CA SER A 27 0.75 -14.78 -4.15
C SER A 27 2.27 -14.76 -4.06
N ASP A 28 2.79 -14.47 -2.86
CA ASP A 28 4.23 -14.45 -2.55
C ASP A 28 4.51 -14.64 -1.04
N LEU A 29 5.76 -14.44 -0.61
CA LEU A 29 6.21 -14.59 0.76
C LEU A 29 5.51 -13.64 1.75
N VAL A 30 5.17 -14.17 2.91
CA VAL A 30 4.54 -13.42 4.02
C VAL A 30 5.36 -12.18 4.45
N VAL A 31 6.69 -12.26 4.39
CA VAL A 31 7.57 -11.15 4.78
C VAL A 31 7.43 -9.94 3.87
N THR A 32 7.19 -10.19 2.57
CA THR A 32 6.96 -9.13 1.60
C THR A 32 5.62 -8.47 1.86
N ALA A 33 4.56 -9.25 2.13
CA ALA A 33 3.25 -8.72 2.50
C ALA A 33 3.31 -7.85 3.77
N ILE A 34 4.12 -8.23 4.77
CA ILE A 34 4.37 -7.42 5.97
C ILE A 34 5.06 -6.10 5.61
N ALA A 35 6.11 -6.14 4.78
CA ALA A 35 6.84 -4.95 4.36
C ALA A 35 5.94 -3.96 3.60
N GLU A 36 5.11 -4.47 2.69
CA GLU A 36 4.12 -3.68 1.94
C GLU A 36 3.04 -3.11 2.85
N GLY A 37 2.58 -3.87 3.85
CA GLY A 37 1.64 -3.37 4.85
C GLY A 37 2.19 -2.15 5.62
N ARG A 38 3.48 -2.15 5.96
CA ARG A 38 4.13 -0.98 6.59
C ARG A 38 4.18 0.23 5.67
N LYS A 39 4.58 0.03 4.41
CA LYS A 39 4.61 1.12 3.42
C LYS A 39 3.21 1.67 3.10
N ALA A 40 2.19 0.80 3.08
CA ALA A 40 0.81 1.23 2.92
C ALA A 40 0.34 2.07 4.13
N ALA A 41 0.77 1.72 5.35
CA ALA A 41 0.51 2.54 6.52
C ALA A 41 1.17 3.93 6.40
N ASP A 42 2.41 4.00 5.94
CA ASP A 42 3.10 5.27 5.67
C ASP A 42 2.35 6.10 4.61
N GLY A 43 1.84 5.45 3.56
CA GLY A 43 1.00 6.09 2.53
C GLY A 43 -0.33 6.62 3.07
N ILE A 44 -0.95 5.93 4.04
CA ILE A 44 -2.15 6.41 4.74
C ILE A 44 -1.82 7.63 5.59
N MET A 45 -0.71 7.62 6.33
CA MET A 45 -0.27 8.75 7.15
C MET A 45 0.01 9.99 6.29
N ASN A 46 0.71 9.81 5.16
CA ASN A 46 0.96 10.89 4.21
C ASN A 46 -0.35 11.48 3.65
N TRP A 47 -1.32 10.63 3.29
CA TRP A 47 -2.62 11.09 2.81
C TRP A 47 -3.44 11.84 3.87
N LEU A 48 -3.28 11.47 5.15
CA LEU A 48 -3.91 12.14 6.29
C LEU A 48 -3.16 13.39 6.76
N GLU A 49 -1.97 13.67 6.20
CA GLU A 49 -1.09 14.79 6.59
C GLU A 49 -0.70 14.77 8.09
N VAL A 50 -0.39 13.59 8.63
CA VAL A 50 -0.05 13.36 10.04
C VAL A 50 1.29 12.65 10.26
#